data_AF-A0A7X9EWU6-F1
#
_entry.id   AF-A0A7X9EWU6-F1
#
_cell.length_a   1.000
_cell.length_b   1.000
_cell.length_c   1.000
_cell.angle_alpha   90.00
_cell.angle_beta   90.00
_cell.angle_gamma   90.00
#
_symmetry.space_group_name_H-M   'P 1'
#
loop_
_entity.id
_entity.type
_entity.pdbx_description
1 polymer ?
#
loop_
_entity_poly.entity_id
_entity_poly.type
_entity_poly.pdbx_seq_one_letter_code
_entity_poly.pdbx_strand_id
1 'polypeptide(L)'
;MYSKFIIPVFIHWSILTLNFSTGPEGIGVFNPEGILFGKIKFPLKTANLAFGGEDRRSLFITCSSYLIRLRLKTHGISPLDDRG
;
A
#
# COMPACT_ATOMS: atom_id res chain seq x y z
N MET A 1 -16.88 8.55 22.80
CA MET A 1 -15.46 8.64 22.38
C MET A 1 -15.18 7.44 21.48
N TYR A 2 -15.37 7.59 20.16
CA TYR A 2 -15.28 6.45 19.25
C TYR A 2 -13.81 6.05 19.02
N SER A 3 -13.41 4.94 19.63
CA SER A 3 -12.18 4.22 19.30
C SER A 3 -12.29 3.71 17.86
N LYS A 4 -11.65 4.41 16.92
CA LYS A 4 -11.51 3.93 15.55
C LYS A 4 -10.41 2.88 15.53
N PHE A 5 -10.79 1.62 15.77
CA PHE A 5 -10.04 0.49 15.26
C PHE A 5 -10.06 0.59 13.73
N ILE A 6 -8.98 1.13 13.15
CA ILE A 6 -8.71 0.99 11.72
C ILE A 6 -8.38 -0.47 11.53
N ILE A 7 -9.30 -1.20 10.93
CA ILE A 7 -9.03 -2.54 10.40
C ILE A 7 -8.22 -2.27 9.13
N PRO A 8 -6.91 -2.56 9.04
CA PRO A 8 -6.23 -2.51 7.77
C PRO A 8 -6.84 -3.61 6.89
N VAL A 9 -7.65 -3.20 5.92
CA VAL A 9 -8.15 -4.11 4.90
C VAL A 9 -6.95 -4.42 4.00
N PHE A 10 -6.29 -5.54 4.32
CA PHE A 10 -5.11 -6.13 3.67
C PHE A 10 -3.79 -5.37 3.85
N ILE A 11 -2.91 -5.99 4.65
CA ILE A 11 -1.47 -5.67 4.71
C ILE A 11 -0.80 -6.51 3.61
N HIS A 12 -0.17 -5.87 2.63
CA HIS A 12 0.66 -6.57 1.66
C HIS A 12 2.13 -6.36 2.03
N TRP A 13 2.78 -7.46 2.43
CA TRP A 13 4.16 -7.49 2.91
C TRP A 13 5.13 -7.61 1.73
N SER A 14 6.16 -6.77 1.69
CA SER A 14 7.31 -6.95 0.80
C SER A 14 8.58 -6.93 1.64
N ILE A 15 9.15 -8.12 1.87
CA ILE A 15 10.45 -8.30 2.51
C ILE A 15 11.49 -7.72 1.55
N LEU A 16 11.99 -6.53 1.90
CA LEU A 16 13.36 -6.04 1.71
C LEU A 16 13.45 -4.50 1.79
N THR A 17 12.35 -3.73 1.76
CA THR A 17 12.50 -2.25 1.92
C THR A 17 11.32 -1.46 2.47
N LEU A 18 10.07 -1.64 2.00
CA LEU A 18 8.95 -0.78 2.44
C LEU A 18 7.60 -1.51 2.43
N ASN A 19 6.77 -1.25 3.45
CA ASN A 19 5.39 -1.72 3.59
C ASN A 19 4.40 -0.59 3.26
N PHE A 20 3.29 -0.92 2.60
CA PHE A 20 2.26 0.06 2.21
C PHE A 20 0.92 -0.33 2.82
N SER A 21 0.24 0.62 3.47
CA SER A 21 -1.09 0.40 4.05
C SER A 21 -2.03 1.56 3.75
N THR A 22 -3.28 1.26 3.43
CA THR A 22 -4.33 2.27 3.32
C THR A 22 -4.74 2.79 4.69
N GLY A 23 -5.18 4.04 4.76
CA GLY A 23 -5.66 4.70 5.96
C GLY A 23 -6.50 5.94 5.65
N PRO A 24 -7.08 6.59 6.67
CA PRO A 24 -7.99 7.73 6.49
C PRO A 24 -7.38 8.90 5.73
N GLU A 25 -6.06 9.06 5.86
CA GLU A 25 -5.26 10.16 5.30
C GLU A 25 -4.55 9.77 3.99
N GLY A 26 -4.90 8.62 3.40
CA GLY A 26 -4.26 8.05 2.21
C GLY A 26 -3.41 6.82 2.53
N ILE A 27 -2.28 6.65 1.85
CA ILE A 27 -1.43 5.46 1.99
C ILE A 27 -0.23 5.77 2.88
N GLY A 28 -0.08 5.04 3.98
CA GLY A 28 1.12 5.05 4.81
C GLY A 28 2.21 4.17 4.20
N VAL A 29 3.44 4.68 4.18
CA VAL A 29 4.65 3.97 3.77
C VAL A 29 5.51 3.76 5.01
N PHE A 30 5.79 2.50 5.32
CA PHE A 30 6.50 2.09 6.53
C PHE A 30 7.77 1.33 6.15
N ASN A 31 8.79 1.34 7.01
CA ASN A 31 9.91 0.43 6.88
C ASN A 31 9.52 -1.01 7.33
N PRO A 32 10.41 -2.00 7.16
CA PRO A 32 10.15 -3.37 7.61
C PRO A 32 9.91 -3.47 9.12
N GLU A 33 10.50 -2.57 9.91
CA GLU A 33 10.32 -2.47 11.37
C GLU A 33 9.00 -1.80 11.79
N GLY A 34 8.17 -1.34 10.84
CA GLY A 34 6.87 -0.72 11.10
C GLY A 34 6.90 0.78 11.41
N ILE A 35 8.05 1.44 11.26
CA ILE A 35 8.22 2.90 11.40
C ILE A 35 7.69 3.59 10.14
N LEU A 36 6.83 4.60 10.33
CA LEU A 36 6.26 5.41 9.25
C LEU A 36 7.33 6.32 8.62
N PHE A 37 7.63 6.12 7.34
CA PHE A 37 8.48 7.00 6.54
C PHE A 37 7.71 8.18 5.95
N GLY A 38 6.44 7.99 5.63
CA GLY A 38 5.62 9.06 5.06
C GLY A 38 4.24 8.60 4.64
N LYS A 39 3.45 9.55 4.15
CA LYS A 39 2.09 9.31 3.65
C LYS A 39 1.94 9.86 2.23
N ILE A 40 1.39 9.04 1.35
CA ILE A 40 0.92 9.46 0.03
C ILE A 40 -0.52 9.91 0.20
N LYS A 41 -0.75 11.22 0.10
CA LYS A 41 -2.08 11.82 0.25
C LYS A 41 -2.83 11.78 -1.08
N PHE A 42 -4.12 11.48 -0.98
CA PHE A 42 -5.04 11.52 -2.10
C PHE A 42 -6.22 12.44 -1.77
N PRO A 43 -6.85 13.07 -2.78
CA PRO A 43 -7.99 13.95 -2.54
C PRO A 43 -9.24 13.20 -2.08
N LEU A 44 -9.34 11.89 -2.36
CA LEU A 44 -10.44 11.02 -1.94
C LEU A 44 -9.95 9.83 -1.13
N LYS A 45 -10.89 9.15 -0.46
CA LYS A 45 -10.57 7.98 0.38
C LYS A 45 -10.02 6.83 -0.47
N THR A 46 -8.89 6.30 -0.03
CA THR A 46 -8.29 5.08 -0.59
C THR A 46 -8.81 3.86 0.13
N ALA A 47 -9.34 2.89 -0.61
CA ALA A 47 -9.88 1.65 -0.04
C ALA A 47 -8.86 0.51 -0.09
N ASN A 48 -8.17 0.34 -1.21
CA ASN A 48 -7.26 -0.77 -1.43
C ASN A 48 -6.05 -0.37 -2.30
N LEU A 49 -4.98 -1.15 -2.23
CA LEU A 49 -3.79 -1.03 -3.07
C LEU A 49 -3.23 -2.41 -3.40
N ALA A 50 -2.56 -2.54 -4.54
CA ALA A 50 -1.86 -3.75 -4.93
C ALA A 50 -0.67 -3.46 -5.85
N PHE A 51 0.40 -4.26 -5.71
CA PHE A 51 1.51 -4.24 -6.66
C PHE A 51 1.18 -5.08 -7.90
N GLY A 52 1.53 -4.56 -9.07
CA GLY A 52 1.33 -5.22 -10.34
C GLY A 52 2.17 -4.62 -11.47
N GLY A 53 1.76 -4.93 -12.70
CA GLY A 53 2.59 -4.73 -13.89
C GLY A 53 3.64 -5.83 -14.03
N GLU A 54 4.17 -5.97 -15.24
CA GLU A 54 5.09 -7.05 -15.62
C GLU A 54 6.36 -7.11 -14.76
N ASP A 55 6.81 -5.96 -14.26
CA ASP A 55 7.99 -5.83 -13.41
C ASP A 55 7.68 -5.60 -11.93
N ARG A 56 6.40 -5.71 -11.53
CA ARG A 56 5.91 -5.45 -10.17
C ARG A 56 6.25 -4.07 -9.59
N ARG A 57 6.62 -3.07 -10.41
CA ARG A 57 6.92 -1.71 -9.92
C ARG A 57 5.75 -0.75 -10.05
N SER A 58 4.54 -1.25 -10.32
CA SER A 58 3.34 -0.43 -10.39
C SER A 58 2.48 -0.67 -9.16
N LEU A 59 2.18 0.39 -8.42
CA LEU A 59 1.21 0.37 -7.33
C LEU A 59 -0.14 0.86 -7.85
N PHE A 60 -1.10 -0.04 -7.92
CA PHE A 60 -2.48 0.27 -8.27
C PHE A 60 -3.27 0.59 -7.01
N ILE A 61 -4.04 1.68 -7.03
CA ILE A 61 -4.70 2.24 -5.86
C ILE A 61 -6.13 2.58 -6.23
N THR A 62 -7.09 2.07 -5.47
CA THR A 62 -8.49 2.43 -5.60
C THR A 62 -8.81 3.62 -4.69
N CYS A 63 -9.19 4.73 -5.30
CA CYS A 63 -9.42 6.02 -4.65
C CYS A 63 -10.85 6.48 -4.95
N SER A 64 -11.82 5.92 -4.22
CA SER A 64 -13.25 6.13 -4.46
C SER A 64 -13.63 5.93 -5.94
N SER A 65 -13.87 6.99 -6.70
CA SER A 65 -14.25 6.93 -8.12
C SER A 65 -13.07 6.82 -9.09
N TYR A 66 -11.83 6.77 -8.60
CA TYR A 66 -10.64 6.72 -9.43
C TYR A 66 -9.81 5.46 -9.19
N LEU A 67 -9.20 4.97 -10.26
CA LEU A 67 -8.11 4.00 -10.22
C LEU A 67 -6.81 4.73 -10.58
N ILE A 68 -5.86 4.74 -9.64
CA ILE A 68 -4.58 5.43 -9.80
C ILE A 68 -3.48 4.39 -9.93
N ARG A 69 -2.56 4.60 -10.88
CA ARG A 69 -1.33 3.82 -11.00
C ARG A 69 -0.14 4.72 -10.65
N LEU A 70 0.61 4.35 -9.62
CA LEU A 70 1.87 4.98 -9.29
C LEU A 70 3.03 4.09 -9.70
N ARG A 71 4.02 4.67 -10.38
CA ARG A 71 5.26 3.98 -10.73
C ARG A 71 6.28 4.16 -9.61
N LEU A 72 6.75 3.05 -9.05
CA LEU A 72 7.72 3.04 -7.96
C LEU A 72 9.13 2.76 -8.50
N LYS A 73 10.13 3.19 -7.74
CA LYS A 73 11.55 2.88 -8.01
C LYS A 73 11.88 1.43 -7.65
N THR A 74 11.17 0.88 -6.68
CA THR A 74 11.31 -0.49 -6.17
C THR A 74 10.23 -1.39 -6.76
N HIS A 75 10.52 -2.70 -6.82
CA HIS A 75 9.52 -3.73 -7.14
C HIS A 75 8.83 -4.17 -5.85
N GLY A 76 7.53 -4.48 -5.93
CA GLY A 76 6.82 -5.16 -4.87
C GLY A 76 6.98 -6.67 -4.99
N ILE A 77 6.91 -7.36 -3.86
CA ILE A 77 6.90 -8.82 -3.78
C ILE A 77 5.55 -9.23 -3.20
N SER A 78 4.83 -10.12 -3.88
CA SER A 78 3.62 -10.72 -3.32
C SER A 78 3.97 -11.93 -2.44
N PRO A 79 3.29 -12.14 -1.31
CA PRO A 79 3.39 -13.39 -0.55
C PRO A 79 3.01 -14.65 -1.35
N LEU A 80 2.39 -14.49 -2.52
CA LEU A 80 2.11 -15.58 -3.45
C LEU A 80 3.28 -15.87 -4.39
N ASP A 81 4.22 -14.93 -4.56
CA ASP A 81 5.39 -15.10 -5.42
C ASP A 81 6.49 -15.95 -4.73
N ASP A 82 6.39 -16.16 -3.40
CA ASP A 82 7.33 -16.97 -2.58
C ASP A 82 6.84 -18.42 -2.33
N ARG A 83 5.70 -18.81 -2.92
CA ARG A 83 5.22 -20.20 -2.85
C ARG A 83 5.76 -20.98 -4.03
N GLY A 84 7.01 -21.42 -3.90
CA GLY A 84 7.56 -22.54 -4.68
C GLY A 84 6.77 -23.82 -4.46
#